data_AF-A0A3N5HNG1-F1
#
_entry.id   AF-A0A3N5HNG1-F1
#
_cell.length_a   1.000
_cell.length_b   1.000
_cell.length_c   1.000
_cell.angle_alpha   90.00
_cell.angle_beta   90.00
_cell.angle_gamma   90.00
#
_symmetry.space_group_name_H-M   'P 1'
#
loop_
_entity.id
_entity.type
_entity.pdbx_description
1 polymer ?
#
loop_
_entity_poly.entity_id
_entity_poly.type
_entity_poly.pdbx_seq_one_letter_code
_entity_poly.pdbx_strand_id
1 'polypeptide(L)'
;MSYALLAVLILLVLAFGFLMWKSRDLLRWYTVTASTLSLLLAIVLLLPTAATLKSRAAWHKVKEDLEAQLVRLRSDQESLKRGDPAVGVGVLELQEDLNRYSLEAGRRWHNLRAVAGASPTAITLEKVAPASEVTPGMEGEVTPPAAAPAPAAGAPPAAGAAAPAPPSPLVPVGLIVYGFAETVRPGLEVAIPTFYLGEFRVSSSTPTQVVLEPTGRLEVPQLQAITSGQASSWALYELLPLDDHNVFIAEGSEVTDDALFGRVDTDLLTQLMGQGLSPDTLAKYT
;
A
#
# COMPACT_ATOMS: atom_id res chain seq x y z
N MET A 1 17.19 -45.84 -8.37
CA MET A 1 18.56 -46.02 -7.82
C MET A 1 18.67 -47.07 -6.71
N SER A 2 17.65 -47.28 -5.86
CA SER A 2 17.72 -48.26 -4.76
C SER A 2 18.04 -49.70 -5.22
N TYR A 3 17.35 -50.19 -6.25
CA TYR A 3 17.53 -51.56 -6.74
C TYR A 3 18.87 -51.82 -7.44
N ALA A 4 19.43 -50.82 -8.13
CA ALA A 4 20.73 -50.96 -8.80
C ALA A 4 21.88 -51.02 -7.78
N LEU A 5 21.83 -50.17 -6.74
CA LEU A 5 22.82 -50.17 -5.66
C LEU A 5 22.74 -51.46 -4.82
N LEU A 6 21.52 -51.93 -4.55
CA LEU A 6 21.26 -53.20 -3.86
C LEU A 6 21.72 -54.40 -4.70
N ALA A 7 21.51 -54.39 -6.02
CA ALA A 7 22.01 -55.42 -6.92
C ALA A 7 23.54 -55.48 -6.94
N VAL A 8 24.22 -54.33 -7.01
CA VAL A 8 25.70 -54.26 -6.96
C VAL A 8 26.22 -54.75 -5.60
N LEU A 9 25.56 -54.39 -4.50
CA LEU A 9 25.96 -54.83 -3.16
C LEU A 9 25.80 -56.35 -2.99
N ILE A 10 24.69 -56.93 -3.46
CA ILE A 10 24.48 -58.38 -3.45
C ILE A 10 25.54 -59.09 -4.30
N LEU A 11 25.84 -58.57 -5.50
CA LEU A 11 26.83 -59.15 -6.40
C LEU A 11 28.24 -59.10 -5.77
N LEU A 12 28.58 -58.01 -5.08
CA LEU A 12 29.83 -57.84 -4.35
C LEU A 12 29.96 -58.84 -3.19
N VAL A 13 28.90 -59.03 -2.40
CA VAL A 13 28.88 -60.02 -1.30
C VAL A 13 29.01 -61.45 -1.85
N LEU A 14 28.31 -61.78 -2.94
CA LEU A 14 28.42 -63.10 -3.59
C LEU A 14 29.83 -63.33 -4.17
N ALA A 15 30.41 -62.33 -4.84
CA ALA A 15 31.76 -62.40 -5.37
C ALA A 15 32.80 -62.59 -4.25
N PHE A 16 32.65 -61.87 -3.14
CA PHE A 16 33.50 -62.03 -1.96
C PHE A 16 33.36 -63.43 -1.34
N GLY A 17 32.13 -63.93 -1.17
CA GLY A 17 31.88 -65.30 -0.68
C GLY A 17 32.46 -66.37 -1.59
N PHE A 18 32.37 -66.19 -2.92
CA PHE A 18 32.96 -67.07 -3.92
C PHE A 18 34.50 -67.05 -3.87
N LEU A 19 35.12 -65.87 -3.77
CA LEU A 19 36.58 -65.73 -3.62
C LEU A 19 37.08 -66.37 -2.32
N MET A 20 36.34 -66.17 -1.22
CA MET A 20 36.63 -66.83 0.05
C MET A 20 36.49 -68.35 -0.03
N TRP A 21 35.52 -68.87 -0.79
CA TRP A 21 35.40 -70.31 -1.03
C TRP A 21 36.56 -70.86 -1.85
N LYS A 22 36.91 -70.20 -2.96
CA LYS A 22 37.98 -70.66 -3.85
C LYS A 22 39.35 -70.62 -3.17
N SER A 23 39.54 -69.74 -2.19
CA SER A 23 40.83 -69.52 -1.54
C SER A 23 40.96 -70.16 -0.15
N ARG A 24 40.07 -71.11 0.21
CA ARG A 24 40.04 -71.78 1.53
C ARG A 24 41.36 -72.48 1.89
N ASP A 25 42.05 -73.07 0.91
CA ASP A 25 43.25 -73.87 1.15
C ASP A 25 44.53 -73.02 1.31
N LEU A 26 44.47 -71.73 0.95
CA LEU A 26 45.62 -70.81 0.95
C LEU A 26 45.52 -69.73 2.04
N LEU A 27 44.30 -69.40 2.50
CA LEU A 27 44.10 -68.30 3.46
C LEU A 27 44.31 -68.73 4.91
N ARG A 28 45.08 -67.93 5.64
CA ARG A 28 45.18 -68.05 7.09
C ARG A 28 44.00 -67.34 7.75
N TRP A 29 43.51 -67.89 8.86
CA TRP A 29 42.37 -67.38 9.64
C TRP A 29 42.36 -65.85 9.82
N TYR A 30 43.49 -65.23 10.16
CA TYR A 30 43.57 -63.78 10.41
C TYR A 30 43.35 -62.92 9.16
N THR A 31 43.69 -63.42 7.96
CA THR A 31 43.43 -62.70 6.70
C THR A 31 41.95 -62.74 6.33
N VAL A 32 41.26 -63.82 6.70
CA VAL A 32 39.81 -63.96 6.52
C VAL A 32 39.08 -62.94 7.39
N THR A 33 39.45 -62.84 8.67
CA THR A 33 38.80 -61.92 9.62
C THR A 33 39.07 -60.45 9.29
N ALA A 34 40.29 -60.10 8.86
CA ALA A 34 40.61 -58.74 8.43
C ALA A 34 39.83 -58.34 7.17
N SER A 35 39.71 -59.24 6.19
CA SER A 35 38.98 -58.97 4.95
C SER A 35 37.47 -58.85 5.18
N THR A 36 36.88 -59.70 6.02
CA THR A 36 35.45 -59.60 6.38
C THR A 36 35.15 -58.33 7.15
N LEU A 37 36.01 -57.94 8.10
CA LEU A 37 35.86 -56.69 8.85
C LEU A 37 35.96 -55.46 7.93
N SER A 38 36.93 -55.45 7.01
CA SER A 38 37.06 -54.38 6.01
C SER A 38 35.85 -54.28 5.09
N LEU A 39 35.26 -55.41 4.69
CA LEU A 39 34.04 -55.45 3.87
C LEU A 39 32.84 -54.86 4.64
N LEU A 40 32.66 -55.25 5.91
CA LEU A 40 31.59 -54.72 6.75
C LEU A 40 31.74 -53.21 6.94
N LEU A 41 32.95 -52.73 7.19
CA LEU A 41 33.22 -51.29 7.36
C LEU A 41 32.92 -50.51 6.07
N ALA A 42 33.29 -51.04 4.91
CA ALA A 42 33.00 -50.42 3.62
C ALA A 42 31.47 -50.33 3.36
N ILE A 43 30.71 -51.36 3.70
CA ILE A 43 29.24 -51.37 3.57
C ILE A 43 28.61 -50.30 4.48
N VAL A 44 29.07 -50.20 5.74
CA VAL A 44 28.57 -49.21 6.70
C VAL A 44 28.84 -47.77 6.21
N LEU A 45 30.01 -47.51 5.63
CA LEU A 45 30.40 -46.19 5.11
C LEU A 45 29.72 -45.82 3.78
N LEU A 46 29.20 -46.80 3.03
CA LEU A 46 28.49 -46.54 1.78
C LEU A 46 27.12 -45.88 2.00
N LEU A 47 26.43 -46.22 3.10
CA LEU A 47 25.12 -45.66 3.42
C LEU A 47 25.14 -44.13 3.66
N PRO A 48 26.03 -43.55 4.52
CA PRO A 48 26.08 -42.11 4.71
C PRO A 48 26.52 -41.37 3.45
N THR A 49 27.46 -41.92 2.66
CA THR A 49 27.87 -41.28 1.39
C THR A 49 26.72 -41.22 0.39
N ALA A 50 25.94 -42.30 0.23
CA ALA A 50 24.73 -42.29 -0.59
C ALA A 50 23.67 -41.29 -0.07
N ALA A 51 23.49 -41.19 1.25
CA ALA A 51 22.56 -40.24 1.87
C ALA A 51 22.98 -38.77 1.61
N THR A 52 24.27 -38.45 1.72
CA THR A 52 24.80 -37.11 1.44
C THR A 52 24.61 -36.72 -0.03
N LEU A 53 24.82 -37.65 -0.97
CA LEU A 53 24.58 -37.40 -2.40
C LEU A 53 23.10 -37.13 -2.69
N LYS A 54 22.19 -37.90 -2.08
CA LYS A 54 20.74 -37.66 -2.21
C LYS A 54 20.33 -36.31 -1.63
N SER A 55 20.87 -35.96 -0.46
CA SER A 55 20.62 -34.65 0.15
C SER A 55 21.13 -33.52 -0.74
N ARG A 56 22.36 -33.62 -1.26
CA ARG A 56 22.93 -32.63 -2.18
C ARG A 56 22.10 -32.46 -3.45
N ALA A 57 21.62 -33.55 -4.04
CA ALA A 57 20.74 -33.48 -5.20
C ALA A 57 19.41 -32.78 -4.89
N ALA A 58 18.82 -33.05 -3.72
CA ALA A 58 17.61 -32.36 -3.27
C ALA A 58 17.85 -30.85 -3.07
N TRP A 59 18.98 -30.48 -2.44
CA TRP A 59 19.36 -29.08 -2.26
C TRP A 59 19.60 -28.34 -3.57
N HIS A 60 20.22 -28.99 -4.56
CA HIS A 60 20.40 -28.41 -5.89
C HIS A 60 19.07 -28.14 -6.59
N LYS A 61 18.13 -29.09 -6.50
CA LYS A 61 16.79 -28.87 -7.05
C LYS A 61 16.08 -27.68 -6.40
N VAL A 62 16.11 -27.59 -5.06
CA VAL A 62 15.52 -26.44 -4.34
C VAL A 62 16.18 -25.13 -4.77
N LYS A 63 17.51 -25.14 -4.94
CA LYS A 63 18.24 -23.97 -5.44
C LYS A 63 17.78 -23.57 -6.84
N GLU A 64 17.70 -24.52 -7.77
CA GLU A 64 17.23 -24.27 -9.15
C GLU A 64 15.80 -23.72 -9.16
N ASP A 65 14.91 -24.29 -8.35
CA ASP A 65 13.52 -23.81 -8.21
C ASP A 65 13.47 -22.37 -7.68
N LEU A 66 14.30 -22.04 -6.67
CA LEU A 66 14.39 -20.69 -6.11
C LEU A 66 15.01 -19.67 -7.08
N GLU A 67 16.03 -20.06 -7.85
CA GLU A 67 16.62 -19.22 -8.89
C GLU A 67 15.59 -18.91 -9.99
N ALA A 68 14.82 -19.91 -10.41
CA ALA A 68 13.74 -19.73 -11.38
C ALA A 68 12.63 -18.80 -10.85
N GLN A 69 12.22 -18.97 -9.58
CA GLN A 69 11.24 -18.08 -8.94
C GLN A 69 11.75 -16.65 -8.83
N LEU A 70 13.02 -16.47 -8.45
CA LEU A 70 13.63 -15.15 -8.33
C LEU A 70 13.65 -14.42 -9.68
N VAL A 71 14.03 -15.11 -10.76
CA VAL A 71 14.02 -14.52 -12.11
C VAL A 71 12.61 -14.09 -12.51
N ARG A 72 11.60 -14.93 -12.27
CA ARG A 72 10.20 -14.61 -12.54
C ARG A 72 9.71 -13.42 -11.71
N LEU A 73 9.97 -13.41 -10.41
CA LEU A 73 9.55 -12.30 -9.56
C LEU A 73 10.25 -10.98 -9.92
N ARG A 74 11.50 -11.04 -10.37
CA ARG A 74 12.19 -9.84 -10.88
C ARG A 74 11.56 -9.31 -12.15
N SER A 75 11.22 -10.19 -13.12
CA SER A 75 10.51 -9.74 -14.32
C SER A 75 9.13 -9.16 -14.00
N ASP A 76 8.39 -9.79 -13.09
CA ASP A 76 7.09 -9.30 -12.65
C ASP A 76 7.21 -7.95 -11.92
N GLN A 77 8.27 -7.77 -11.12
CA GLN A 77 8.52 -6.48 -10.47
C GLN A 77 8.88 -5.38 -11.48
N GLU A 78 9.66 -5.70 -12.50
CA GLU A 78 10.02 -4.73 -13.55
C GLU A 78 8.82 -4.32 -14.38
N SER A 79 7.94 -5.26 -14.75
CA SER A 79 6.70 -4.97 -15.46
C SER A 79 5.74 -4.15 -14.61
N LEU A 80 5.59 -4.46 -13.32
CA LEU A 80 4.75 -3.64 -12.42
C LEU A 80 5.30 -2.22 -12.23
N LYS A 81 6.62 -2.07 -12.14
CA LYS A 81 7.26 -0.76 -11.96
C LYS A 81 7.11 0.13 -13.18
N ARG A 82 7.41 -0.40 -14.37
CA ARG A 82 7.47 0.37 -15.62
C ARG A 82 6.17 0.35 -16.43
N GLY A 83 5.26 -0.57 -16.13
CA GLY A 83 4.09 -0.83 -16.94
C GLY A 83 4.43 -1.74 -18.12
N ASP A 84 3.38 -2.27 -18.73
CA ASP A 84 3.45 -3.02 -19.99
C ASP A 84 2.50 -2.32 -20.97
N PRO A 85 2.93 -1.94 -22.18
CA PRO A 85 2.07 -1.29 -23.18
C PRO A 85 0.78 -2.06 -23.48
N ALA A 86 0.72 -3.37 -23.20
CA ALA A 86 -0.49 -4.17 -23.41
C ALA A 86 -1.46 -4.21 -22.22
N VAL A 87 -1.01 -3.94 -20.99
CA VAL A 87 -1.80 -4.12 -19.74
C VAL A 87 -2.10 -2.79 -19.06
N GLY A 88 -1.22 -1.80 -19.20
CA GLY A 88 -1.43 -0.46 -18.70
C GLY A 88 -0.20 0.20 -18.07
N VAL A 89 -0.46 1.35 -17.49
CA VAL A 89 0.52 2.28 -16.92
C VAL A 89 1.23 1.69 -15.70
N GLY A 90 2.54 1.92 -15.58
CA GLY A 90 3.36 1.43 -14.48
C GLY A 90 3.19 2.21 -13.18
N VAL A 91 3.56 1.60 -12.06
CA VAL A 91 3.50 2.27 -10.74
C VAL A 91 4.37 3.53 -10.68
N LEU A 92 5.51 3.57 -11.38
CA LEU A 92 6.38 4.75 -11.38
C LEU A 92 5.72 5.95 -12.06
N GLU A 93 5.04 5.71 -13.18
CA GLU A 93 4.34 6.76 -13.93
C GLU A 93 3.11 7.24 -13.15
N LEU A 94 2.34 6.33 -12.57
CA LEU A 94 1.24 6.70 -11.65
C LEU A 94 1.73 7.50 -10.44
N GLN A 95 2.91 7.18 -9.91
CA GLN A 95 3.52 7.93 -8.82
C GLN A 95 3.96 9.33 -9.27
N GLU A 96 4.50 9.46 -10.48
CA GLU A 96 4.86 10.75 -11.08
C GLU A 96 3.63 11.62 -11.30
N ASP A 97 2.56 11.07 -11.89
CA ASP A 97 1.29 11.76 -12.08
C ASP A 97 0.67 12.18 -10.75
N LEU A 98 0.65 11.29 -9.75
CA LEU A 98 0.16 11.63 -8.41
C LEU A 98 0.99 12.74 -7.78
N ASN A 99 2.31 12.72 -7.95
CA ASN A 99 3.18 13.76 -7.43
C ASN A 99 2.90 15.10 -8.14
N ARG A 100 2.74 15.11 -9.47
CA ARG A 100 2.34 16.28 -10.25
C ARG A 100 1.04 16.86 -9.71
N TYR A 101 -0.02 16.05 -9.58
CA TYR A 101 -1.30 16.49 -9.03
C TYR A 101 -1.20 16.95 -7.58
N SER A 102 -0.32 16.33 -6.77
CA SER A 102 -0.11 16.73 -5.37
C SER A 102 0.60 18.09 -5.25
N LEU A 103 1.53 18.39 -6.17
CA LEU A 103 2.22 19.68 -6.22
C LEU A 103 1.28 20.79 -6.71
N GLU A 104 0.43 20.50 -7.71
CA GLU A 104 -0.55 21.44 -8.25
C GLU A 104 -1.68 21.74 -7.25
N ALA A 105 -2.19 20.73 -6.55
CA ALA A 105 -3.31 20.90 -5.62
C ALA A 105 -2.91 21.46 -4.24
N GLY A 106 -1.61 21.53 -3.93
CA GLY A 106 -1.11 21.99 -2.63
C GLY A 106 -1.60 21.14 -1.45
N ARG A 107 -1.61 21.73 -0.25
CA ARG A 107 -2.16 21.06 0.94
C ARG A 107 -3.68 21.05 0.89
N ARG A 108 -4.26 19.91 1.27
CA ARG A 108 -5.70 19.66 1.28
C ARG A 108 -6.13 19.11 2.62
N TRP A 109 -7.27 19.57 3.10
CA TRP A 109 -7.87 19.12 4.35
C TRP A 109 -9.30 18.64 4.07
N HIS A 110 -9.55 17.36 4.28
CA HIS A 110 -10.84 16.69 4.03
C HIS A 110 -11.55 16.31 5.33
N ASN A 111 -12.81 15.87 5.22
CA ASN A 111 -13.62 15.39 6.34
C ASN A 111 -13.85 16.46 7.42
N LEU A 112 -13.98 17.71 7.01
CA LEU A 112 -14.31 18.81 7.92
C LEU A 112 -15.81 18.98 7.94
N ARG A 113 -16.41 18.98 9.13
CA ARG A 113 -17.85 19.20 9.28
C ARG A 113 -18.11 20.60 9.80
N ALA A 114 -19.04 21.32 9.17
CA ALA A 114 -19.51 22.59 9.69
C ALA A 114 -20.35 22.37 10.96
N VAL A 115 -20.04 23.10 12.03
CA VAL A 115 -20.83 23.07 13.27
C VAL A 115 -22.18 23.75 13.02
N ALA A 116 -23.27 23.09 13.42
CA ALA A 116 -24.62 23.61 13.24
C ALA A 116 -24.79 24.97 13.95
N GLY A 117 -25.23 25.99 13.21
CA GLY A 117 -25.36 27.37 13.71
C GLY A 117 -24.20 28.31 13.37
N ALA A 118 -23.34 27.95 12.40
CA ALA A 118 -22.29 28.82 11.90
C ALA A 118 -22.85 30.19 11.44
N SER A 119 -22.25 31.27 11.96
CA SER A 119 -22.58 32.63 11.55
C SER A 119 -22.05 32.87 10.12
N PRO A 120 -22.74 33.67 9.28
CA PRO A 120 -22.22 34.04 7.96
C PRO A 120 -20.87 34.78 8.01
N THR A 121 -20.47 35.28 9.18
CA THR A 121 -19.20 35.99 9.38
C THR A 121 -18.07 35.12 9.91
N ALA A 122 -18.37 34.02 10.59
CA ALA A 122 -17.38 33.13 11.19
C ALA A 122 -17.89 31.69 11.13
N ILE A 123 -17.26 30.88 10.28
CA ILE A 123 -17.63 29.49 10.03
C ILE A 123 -16.66 28.61 10.80
N THR A 124 -17.20 27.80 11.69
CA THR A 124 -16.42 26.87 12.50
C THR A 124 -16.53 25.48 11.92
N LEU A 125 -15.40 24.89 11.55
CA LEU A 125 -15.30 23.52 11.05
C LEU A 125 -14.58 22.64 12.07
N GLU A 126 -15.07 21.42 12.23
CA GLU A 126 -14.50 20.39 13.09
C GLU A 126 -14.02 19.20 12.26
N LYS A 127 -12.84 18.65 12.57
CA LYS A 127 -12.32 17.44 11.93
C LYS A 127 -13.10 16.24 12.42
N VAL A 128 -13.82 15.58 11.52
CA VAL A 128 -14.45 14.30 11.81
C VAL A 128 -13.39 13.22 11.64
N ALA A 129 -13.08 12.48 12.70
CA ALA A 129 -12.23 11.30 12.59
C ALA A 129 -12.88 10.32 11.60
N PRO A 130 -12.16 9.80 10.59
CA PRO A 130 -12.72 8.78 9.72
C PRO A 130 -13.11 7.58 10.58
N ALA A 131 -14.28 7.01 10.35
CA ALA A 131 -14.80 5.85 11.10
C ALA A 131 -14.05 4.54 10.78
N SER A 132 -12.76 4.60 10.48
CA SER A 132 -11.93 3.45 10.10
C SER A 132 -10.48 3.63 10.57
N GLU A 133 -10.31 3.76 11.87
CA GLU A 133 -9.15 3.23 12.60
C GLU A 133 -9.67 2.28 13.69
N VAL A 134 -10.45 1.27 13.27
CA VAL A 134 -10.49 0.01 14.03
C VAL A 134 -9.40 -0.84 13.41
N THR A 135 -8.21 -0.79 14.00
CA THR A 135 -7.18 -1.81 13.81
C THR A 135 -7.82 -3.16 14.16
N PRO A 136 -8.06 -4.08 13.20
CA PRO A 136 -8.58 -5.39 13.53
C PRO A 136 -7.43 -6.18 14.17
N GLY A 137 -7.52 -6.47 15.47
CA GLY A 137 -6.64 -7.47 16.10
C GLY A 137 -5.86 -7.08 17.36
N MET A 138 -6.34 -6.16 18.19
CA MET A 138 -5.93 -6.13 19.61
C MET A 138 -7.14 -5.92 20.52
N GLU A 139 -7.92 -6.98 20.70
CA GLU A 139 -8.69 -7.17 21.93
C GLU A 139 -7.68 -7.38 23.06
N GLY A 140 -7.27 -6.27 23.67
CA GLY A 140 -6.41 -6.22 24.85
C GLY A 140 -7.11 -5.43 25.94
N GLU A 141 -7.93 -6.14 26.70
CA GLU A 141 -8.15 -5.94 28.13
C GLU A 141 -8.39 -4.49 28.62
N VAL A 142 -9.67 -4.15 28.73
CA VAL A 142 -10.13 -3.02 29.55
C VAL A 142 -9.79 -3.34 31.01
N THR A 143 -8.71 -2.74 31.53
CA THR A 143 -8.53 -2.57 32.97
C THR A 143 -8.73 -1.09 33.32
N PRO A 144 -9.72 -0.73 34.17
CA PRO A 144 -9.90 0.64 34.64
C PRO A 144 -8.69 1.11 35.48
N PRO A 145 -8.26 2.37 35.36
CA PRO A 145 -7.16 2.90 36.17
C PRO A 145 -7.62 3.03 37.63
N ALA A 146 -7.14 2.12 38.48
CA ALA A 146 -7.24 2.27 39.93
C ALA A 146 -6.34 3.44 40.38
N ALA A 147 -6.92 4.29 41.22
CA ALA A 147 -6.33 5.52 41.74
C ALA A 147 -4.90 5.37 42.27
N ALA A 148 -4.01 6.27 41.85
CA ALA A 148 -2.68 6.41 42.40
C ALA A 148 -2.74 6.96 43.85
N PRO A 149 -2.00 6.38 44.81
CA PRO A 149 -1.84 6.95 46.15
C PRO A 149 -0.82 8.11 46.17
N ALA A 150 -1.00 9.00 47.13
CA ALA A 150 -0.23 10.23 47.40
C ALA A 150 1.28 10.00 47.67
N PRO A 151 2.13 11.03 47.56
CA PRO A 151 3.56 10.87 47.30
C PRO A 151 4.39 10.66 48.57
N ALA A 152 5.38 9.76 48.51
CA ALA A 152 6.45 9.66 49.50
C ALA A 152 7.71 10.37 48.97
N ALA A 153 8.29 11.22 49.83
CA ALA A 153 9.44 12.05 49.56
C ALA A 153 10.75 11.25 49.45
N GLY A 154 11.61 11.64 48.50
CA GLY A 154 13.05 11.32 48.53
C GLY A 154 13.57 10.49 47.34
N ALA A 155 13.80 11.14 46.20
CA ALA A 155 14.76 10.69 45.19
C ALA A 155 15.27 11.90 44.38
N PRO A 156 16.58 12.02 44.11
CA PRO A 156 17.16 13.18 43.40
C PRO A 156 16.79 13.20 41.91
N PRO A 157 16.75 14.40 41.27
CA PRO A 157 16.13 14.58 39.96
C PRO A 157 17.02 14.00 38.84
N ALA A 158 16.48 13.05 38.09
CA ALA A 158 17.01 12.66 36.79
C ALA A 158 16.61 13.71 35.75
N ALA A 159 17.58 14.00 34.88
CA ALA A 159 17.58 15.05 33.87
C ALA A 159 16.31 15.19 33.02
N GLY A 160 15.91 16.44 32.83
CA GLY A 160 14.94 17.00 31.89
C GLY A 160 14.39 16.07 30.81
N ALA A 161 13.20 15.53 31.05
CA ALA A 161 12.29 15.17 29.98
C ALA A 161 11.80 16.46 29.32
N ALA A 162 12.12 16.65 28.04
CA ALA A 162 11.57 17.72 27.23
C ALA A 162 10.04 17.66 27.29
N ALA A 163 9.41 18.79 27.61
CA ALA A 163 7.96 18.91 27.59
C ALA A 163 7.42 18.52 26.21
N PRO A 164 6.27 17.82 26.12
CA PRO A 164 5.65 17.49 24.84
C PRO A 164 5.39 18.78 24.06
N ALA A 165 5.85 18.81 22.80
CA ALA A 165 5.62 19.93 21.91
C ALA A 165 4.11 20.25 21.85
N PRO A 166 3.71 21.53 21.86
CA PRO A 166 2.30 21.90 21.77
C PRO A 166 1.69 21.31 20.49
N PRO A 167 0.44 20.83 20.55
CA PRO A 167 -0.17 20.17 19.41
C PRO A 167 -0.29 21.17 18.26
N SER A 168 0.18 20.78 17.08
CA SER A 168 0.19 21.65 15.91
C SER A 168 -1.24 21.97 15.46
N PRO A 169 -1.52 23.21 15.02
CA PRO A 169 -2.82 23.58 14.49
C PRO A 169 -3.15 22.75 13.24
N LEU A 170 -4.43 22.45 13.04
CA LEU A 170 -4.90 21.67 11.88
C LEU A 170 -4.60 22.39 10.56
N VAL A 171 -4.84 23.71 10.52
CA VAL A 171 -4.57 24.59 9.39
C VAL A 171 -3.78 25.81 9.89
N PRO A 172 -2.71 26.25 9.21
CA PRO A 172 -1.97 27.42 9.63
C PRO A 172 -2.86 28.67 9.75
N VAL A 173 -2.75 29.38 10.87
CA VAL A 173 -3.51 30.62 11.10
C VAL A 173 -3.06 31.71 10.13
N GLY A 174 -4.01 32.44 9.56
CA GLY A 174 -3.77 33.50 8.58
C GLY A 174 -3.66 33.03 7.12
N LEU A 175 -3.70 31.72 6.86
CA LEU A 175 -3.72 31.16 5.51
C LEU A 175 -5.06 31.50 4.81
N ILE A 176 -5.01 31.74 3.50
CA ILE A 176 -6.19 31.80 2.64
C ILE A 176 -6.46 30.39 2.13
N VAL A 177 -7.70 29.93 2.24
CA VAL A 177 -8.17 28.61 1.81
C VAL A 177 -9.41 28.74 0.95
N TYR A 178 -9.54 27.81 0.00
CA TYR A 178 -10.71 27.64 -0.84
C TYR A 178 -11.57 26.52 -0.28
N GLY A 179 -12.83 26.85 0.04
CA GLY A 179 -13.78 25.91 0.64
C GLY A 179 -14.67 25.25 -0.42
N PHE A 180 -14.87 23.94 -0.29
CA PHE A 180 -15.78 23.18 -1.13
C PHE A 180 -16.70 22.30 -0.29
N ALA A 181 -17.96 22.18 -0.69
CA ALA A 181 -18.88 21.20 -0.12
C ALA A 181 -18.58 19.82 -0.72
N GLU A 182 -18.46 18.82 0.14
CA GLU A 182 -18.25 17.44 -0.28
C GLU A 182 -19.57 16.66 -0.28
N THR A 183 -19.73 15.76 -1.24
CA THR A 183 -20.86 14.82 -1.30
C THR A 183 -20.34 13.41 -1.52
N VAL A 184 -20.91 12.44 -0.80
CA VAL A 184 -20.65 11.02 -1.04
C VAL A 184 -21.51 10.58 -2.22
N ARG A 185 -20.88 10.11 -3.30
CA ARG A 185 -21.59 9.59 -4.47
C ARG A 185 -21.83 8.08 -4.30
N PRO A 186 -22.98 7.54 -4.74
CA PRO A 186 -23.20 6.10 -4.73
C PRO A 186 -22.08 5.36 -5.47
N GLY A 187 -21.41 4.43 -4.81
CA GLY A 187 -20.28 3.66 -5.35
C GLY A 187 -18.89 4.19 -4.99
N LEU A 188 -18.77 5.35 -4.33
CA LEU A 188 -17.50 5.83 -3.76
C LEU A 188 -17.60 5.91 -2.23
N GLU A 189 -16.61 5.34 -1.54
CA GLU A 189 -16.49 5.44 -0.08
C GLU A 189 -15.93 6.80 0.38
N VAL A 190 -15.37 7.57 -0.56
CA VAL A 190 -14.73 8.87 -0.31
C VAL A 190 -15.66 9.99 -0.75
N ALA A 191 -15.80 11.03 0.08
CA ALA A 191 -16.55 12.24 -0.27
C ALA A 191 -15.76 13.09 -1.27
N ILE A 192 -16.43 13.57 -2.34
CA ILE A 192 -15.80 14.36 -3.40
C ILE A 192 -16.35 15.79 -3.35
N PRO A 193 -15.52 16.83 -3.56
CA PRO A 193 -15.99 18.20 -3.75
C PRO A 193 -16.97 18.32 -4.92
N THR A 194 -18.16 18.89 -4.68
CA THR A 194 -19.19 19.09 -5.71
C THR A 194 -19.57 20.55 -5.91
N PHE A 195 -19.35 21.40 -4.90
CA PHE A 195 -19.78 22.79 -4.95
C PHE A 195 -18.77 23.72 -4.29
N TYR A 196 -18.42 24.81 -4.97
CA TYR A 196 -17.49 25.81 -4.45
C TYR A 196 -18.21 26.77 -3.49
N LEU A 197 -17.68 26.92 -2.27
CA LEU A 197 -18.30 27.70 -1.19
C LEU A 197 -17.71 29.10 -1.06
N GLY A 198 -16.49 29.32 -1.54
CA GLY A 198 -15.83 30.62 -1.52
C GLY A 198 -14.39 30.58 -1.01
N GLU A 199 -13.83 31.78 -0.88
CA GLU A 199 -12.50 32.03 -0.34
C GLU A 199 -12.61 32.49 1.12
N PHE A 200 -11.81 31.85 1.98
CA PHE A 200 -11.82 32.11 3.42
C PHE A 200 -10.41 32.31 3.95
N ARG A 201 -10.28 33.12 4.99
CA ARG A 201 -9.07 33.27 5.77
C ARG A 201 -9.21 32.53 7.09
N VAL A 202 -8.18 31.78 7.48
CA VAL A 202 -8.13 31.08 8.77
C VAL A 202 -7.89 32.09 9.89
N SER A 203 -8.90 32.33 10.74
CA SER A 203 -8.79 33.26 11.87
C SER A 203 -8.22 32.59 13.12
N SER A 204 -8.59 31.33 13.36
CA SER A 204 -8.01 30.50 14.42
C SER A 204 -8.04 29.02 14.05
N SER A 205 -7.08 28.25 14.58
CA SER A 205 -7.03 26.80 14.37
C SER A 205 -6.51 26.09 15.62
N THR A 206 -7.22 25.03 15.99
CA THR A 206 -6.81 24.02 16.97
C THR A 206 -6.51 22.71 16.22
N PRO A 207 -6.02 21.65 16.90
CA PRO A 207 -5.78 20.36 16.26
C PRO A 207 -7.05 19.67 15.71
N THR A 208 -8.23 20.06 16.20
CA THR A 208 -9.52 19.45 15.85
C THR A 208 -10.50 20.42 15.22
N GLN A 209 -10.25 21.73 15.28
CA GLN A 209 -11.19 22.75 14.86
C GLN A 209 -10.49 23.88 14.10
N VAL A 210 -11.18 24.48 13.14
CA VAL A 210 -10.72 25.66 12.43
C VAL A 210 -11.87 26.66 12.30
N VAL A 211 -11.57 27.94 12.52
CA VAL A 211 -12.49 29.04 12.33
C VAL A 211 -12.07 29.83 11.10
N LEU A 212 -13.03 30.03 10.21
CA LEU A 212 -12.87 30.62 8.90
C LEU A 212 -13.68 31.90 8.78
N GLU A 213 -13.08 32.94 8.21
CA GLU A 213 -13.72 34.22 7.90
C GLU A 213 -13.71 34.42 6.38
N PRO A 214 -14.85 34.73 5.73
CA PRO A 214 -14.87 35.02 4.30
C PRO A 214 -13.98 36.23 3.96
N THR A 215 -13.14 36.12 2.92
CA THR A 215 -12.29 37.26 2.48
C THR A 215 -13.08 38.29 1.66
N GLY A 216 -14.19 37.86 1.05
CA GLY A 216 -15.06 38.68 0.23
C GLY A 216 -16.54 38.49 0.54
N ARG A 217 -17.39 39.09 -0.28
CA ARG A 217 -18.84 38.85 -0.22
C ARG A 217 -19.15 37.49 -0.83
N LEU A 218 -19.75 36.60 -0.05
CA LEU A 218 -20.27 35.32 -0.53
C LEU A 218 -21.48 35.56 -1.44
N GLU A 219 -21.58 34.79 -2.51
CA GLU A 219 -22.75 34.82 -3.38
C GLU A 219 -23.97 34.22 -2.68
N VAL A 220 -25.17 34.62 -3.10
CA VAL A 220 -26.44 34.11 -2.55
C VAL A 220 -26.50 32.56 -2.53
N PRO A 221 -26.16 31.84 -3.62
CA PRO A 221 -26.16 30.37 -3.59
C PRO A 221 -25.15 29.78 -2.59
N GLN A 222 -23.97 30.39 -2.45
CA GLN A 222 -22.96 29.96 -1.48
C GLN A 222 -23.44 30.13 -0.05
N LEU A 223 -23.99 31.31 0.26
CA LEU A 223 -24.54 31.61 1.57
C LEU A 223 -25.71 30.66 1.91
N GLN A 224 -26.58 30.39 0.94
CA GLN A 224 -27.67 29.42 1.10
C GLN A 224 -27.13 28.01 1.36
N ALA A 225 -26.14 27.53 0.62
CA ALA A 225 -25.56 26.21 0.82
C ALA A 225 -24.95 26.03 2.23
N ILE A 226 -24.28 27.06 2.74
CA ILE A 226 -23.68 27.08 4.08
C ILE A 226 -24.77 27.13 5.16
N THR A 227 -25.71 28.09 5.05
CA THR A 227 -26.72 28.35 6.09
C THR A 227 -27.83 27.30 6.16
N SER A 228 -28.18 26.67 5.02
CA SER A 228 -29.18 25.60 4.99
C SER A 228 -28.64 24.26 5.48
N GLY A 229 -27.34 24.15 5.74
CA GLY A 229 -26.69 22.89 6.13
C GLY A 229 -26.51 21.90 4.97
N GLN A 230 -26.76 22.31 3.72
CA GLN A 230 -26.45 21.50 2.54
C GLN A 230 -24.94 21.22 2.44
N ALA A 231 -24.10 22.21 2.76
CA ALA A 231 -22.67 22.06 2.93
C ALA A 231 -22.34 21.53 4.34
N SER A 232 -22.69 20.29 4.63
CA SER A 232 -22.39 19.68 5.94
C SER A 232 -20.97 19.11 6.03
N SER A 233 -20.41 18.64 4.90
CA SER A 233 -19.02 18.19 4.78
C SER A 233 -18.25 19.16 3.89
N TRP A 234 -17.03 19.47 4.28
CA TRP A 234 -16.17 20.47 3.68
C TRP A 234 -14.79 19.89 3.40
N ALA A 235 -14.25 20.31 2.25
CA ALA A 235 -12.84 20.23 1.93
C ALA A 235 -12.26 21.64 1.87
N LEU A 236 -11.06 21.82 2.43
CA LEU A 236 -10.27 23.04 2.28
C LEU A 236 -9.05 22.77 1.40
N TYR A 237 -8.80 23.69 0.48
CA TYR A 237 -7.66 23.65 -0.42
C TYR A 237 -6.82 24.90 -0.24
N GLU A 238 -5.50 24.74 -0.18
CA GLU A 238 -4.56 25.87 -0.17
C GLU A 238 -4.44 26.52 -1.55
N LEU A 239 -4.46 25.70 -2.60
CA LEU A 239 -4.37 26.14 -3.98
C LEU A 239 -5.60 25.63 -4.74
N LEU A 240 -6.16 26.48 -5.60
CA LEU A 240 -7.12 25.99 -6.59
C LEU A 240 -6.37 25.09 -7.56
N PRO A 241 -6.86 23.86 -7.79
CA PRO A 241 -6.27 23.00 -8.80
C PRO A 241 -6.32 23.74 -10.14
N LEU A 242 -5.23 23.65 -10.91
CA LEU A 242 -5.21 24.17 -12.26
C LEU A 242 -6.22 23.36 -13.08
N ASP A 243 -7.15 24.04 -13.73
CA ASP A 243 -8.11 23.38 -14.62
C ASP A 243 -7.33 22.75 -15.78
N ASP A 244 -7.24 21.42 -15.78
CA ASP A 244 -6.68 20.66 -16.88
C ASP A 244 -7.81 20.03 -17.70
N HIS A 245 -7.68 20.11 -19.01
CA HIS A 245 -8.63 19.56 -19.96
C HIS A 245 -8.37 18.06 -20.21
N ASN A 246 -7.21 17.55 -19.82
CA ASN A 246 -6.78 16.17 -20.05
C ASN A 246 -7.76 15.12 -19.51
N VAL A 247 -8.41 15.40 -18.38
CA VAL A 247 -9.39 14.48 -17.77
C VAL A 247 -10.64 14.28 -18.64
N PHE A 248 -10.92 15.22 -19.53
CA PHE A 248 -12.08 15.18 -20.41
C PHE A 248 -11.76 14.62 -21.81
N ILE A 249 -10.50 14.34 -22.13
CA ILE A 249 -10.11 13.76 -23.41
C ILE A 249 -10.31 12.25 -23.38
N ALA A 250 -10.88 11.68 -24.45
CA ALA A 250 -11.03 10.25 -24.62
C ALA A 250 -9.66 9.54 -24.73
N GLU A 251 -9.54 8.40 -24.06
CA GLU A 251 -8.30 7.61 -24.06
C GLU A 251 -7.84 7.26 -25.48
N GLY A 252 -6.55 7.48 -25.76
CA GLY A 252 -5.96 7.24 -27.09
C GLY A 252 -6.34 8.25 -28.16
N SER A 253 -6.98 9.38 -27.81
CA SER A 253 -7.25 10.42 -28.79
C SER A 253 -5.97 11.15 -29.20
N GLU A 254 -5.83 11.38 -30.51
CA GLU A 254 -4.79 12.22 -31.08
C GLU A 254 -5.30 13.65 -31.32
N VAL A 255 -4.37 14.61 -31.36
CA VAL A 255 -4.66 16.00 -31.73
C VAL A 255 -4.91 16.07 -33.23
N THR A 256 -6.03 16.66 -33.64
CA THR A 256 -6.37 16.93 -35.04
C THR A 256 -6.62 18.42 -35.25
N ASP A 257 -6.64 18.87 -36.51
CA ASP A 257 -6.89 20.29 -36.83
C ASP A 257 -8.25 20.78 -36.30
N ASP A 258 -9.24 19.88 -36.22
CA ASP A 258 -10.57 20.16 -35.68
C ASP A 258 -10.66 19.95 -34.15
N ALA A 259 -9.70 19.21 -33.56
CA ALA A 259 -9.65 18.92 -32.13
C ALA A 259 -8.22 19.12 -31.60
N LEU A 260 -7.89 20.40 -31.31
CA LEU A 260 -6.58 20.85 -30.80
C LEU A 260 -6.13 20.15 -29.51
N PHE A 261 -7.07 19.61 -28.75
CA PHE A 261 -6.82 18.90 -27.50
C PHE A 261 -7.24 17.43 -27.58
N GLY A 262 -7.58 16.91 -28.75
CA GLY A 262 -8.18 15.59 -28.91
C GLY A 262 -9.70 15.58 -28.68
N ARG A 263 -10.29 14.41 -28.97
CA ARG A 263 -11.72 14.13 -28.88
C ARG A 263 -12.14 14.04 -27.42
N VAL A 264 -13.20 14.73 -27.08
CA VAL A 264 -13.76 14.76 -25.73
C VAL A 264 -14.55 13.47 -25.45
N ASP A 265 -14.43 12.93 -24.25
CA ASP A 265 -15.24 11.81 -23.78
C ASP A 265 -16.64 12.30 -23.38
N THR A 266 -17.59 12.12 -24.30
CA THR A 266 -18.99 12.53 -24.12
C THR A 266 -19.72 11.70 -23.08
N ASP A 267 -19.33 10.44 -22.87
CA ASP A 267 -19.96 9.55 -21.90
C ASP A 267 -19.57 9.97 -20.49
N LEU A 268 -18.27 10.26 -20.28
CA LEU A 268 -17.75 10.81 -19.03
C LEU A 268 -18.40 12.16 -18.71
N LEU A 269 -18.49 13.07 -19.68
CA LEU A 269 -19.15 14.36 -19.48
C LEU A 269 -20.61 14.22 -19.07
N THR A 270 -21.34 13.30 -19.69
CA THR A 270 -22.73 13.01 -19.34
C THR A 270 -22.84 12.44 -17.93
N GLN A 271 -21.91 11.59 -17.52
CA GLN A 271 -21.85 11.04 -16.16
C GLN A 271 -21.50 12.11 -15.11
N LEU A 272 -20.59 13.02 -15.42
CA LEU A 272 -20.13 14.08 -14.50
C LEU A 272 -21.15 15.20 -14.37
N MET A 273 -21.71 15.67 -15.49
CA MET A 273 -22.55 16.86 -15.55
C MET A 273 -24.05 16.56 -15.63
N GLY A 274 -24.45 15.30 -15.81
CA GLY A 274 -25.79 14.75 -15.60
C GLY A 274 -26.95 15.49 -16.30
N GLN A 275 -27.38 16.61 -15.70
CA GLN A 275 -28.55 17.42 -16.09
C GLN A 275 -28.19 18.79 -16.68
N GLY A 276 -26.90 19.19 -16.69
CA GLY A 276 -26.47 20.53 -17.10
C GLY A 276 -26.14 20.69 -18.59
N LEU A 277 -26.05 19.60 -19.36
CA LEU A 277 -25.63 19.62 -20.76
C LEU A 277 -26.81 19.50 -21.71
N SER A 278 -26.95 20.45 -22.65
CA SER A 278 -27.90 20.33 -23.74
C SER A 278 -27.38 19.34 -24.80
N PRO A 279 -28.28 18.59 -25.49
CA PRO A 279 -27.90 17.71 -26.59
C PRO A 279 -27.12 18.44 -27.69
N ASP A 280 -27.48 19.70 -27.95
CA ASP A 280 -26.80 20.57 -28.93
C ASP A 280 -25.36 20.90 -28.53
N THR A 281 -25.04 20.90 -27.24
CA THR A 281 -23.67 21.14 -26.76
C THR A 281 -22.83 19.89 -26.94
N LEU A 282 -23.38 18.69 -26.66
CA LEU A 282 -22.69 17.42 -26.87
C LEU A 282 -22.39 17.15 -28.35
N ALA A 283 -23.32 17.50 -29.25
CA ALA A 283 -23.16 17.34 -30.69
C ALA A 283 -22.02 18.18 -31.30
N LYS A 284 -21.50 19.19 -30.59
CA LYS A 284 -20.35 19.99 -31.04
C LYS A 284 -19.00 19.34 -30.75
N TYR A 285 -18.98 18.31 -29.90
CA TYR A 285 -17.75 17.64 -29.45
C TYR A 285 -17.62 16.19 -29.98
N THR A 286 -18.63 15.72 -30.70
CA THR A 286 -18.63 14.44 -31.47
C THR A 286 -18.23 14.67 -32.91
#